data_AF-A0A4Y1RWU4-F1
#
_entry.id   AF-A0A4Y1RWU4-F1
#
_cell.length_a   1.000
_cell.length_b   1.000
_cell.length_c   1.000
_cell.angle_alpha   90.00
_cell.angle_beta   90.00
_cell.angle_gamma   90.00
#
_symmetry.space_group_name_H-M   'P 1'
#
loop_
_entity.id
_entity.type
_entity.pdbx_description
1 polymer ?
#
loop_
_entity_poly.entity_id
_entity_poly.type
_entity_poly.pdbx_seq_one_letter_code
_entity_poly.pdbx_strand_id
1 'polypeptide(L)'
;MAFKPEEMTGINKDFEEPGHLAPTGLHLGGAKYMVIQGEPGAVIRGKKGSGGITIKKTGQALVFGLYEEPVTPGQCNMVVERLGDYLIDQGLFALHSWYNNE
;
A
#
# COMPACT_ATOMS: atom_id res chain seq x y z
N MET A 1 4.64 4.92 17.51
CA MET A 1 4.67 3.86 16.49
C MET A 1 5.94 4.05 15.68
N ALA A 2 6.91 3.15 15.77
CA ALA A 2 8.15 3.25 15.00
C ALA A 2 8.09 2.19 13.89
N PHE A 3 8.12 2.64 12.64
CA PHE A 3 8.19 1.75 11.49
C PHE A 3 9.62 1.28 11.31
N LYS A 4 9.79 -0.02 11.07
CA LYS A 4 11.11 -0.58 10.86
C LYS A 4 11.46 -0.56 9.36
N PRO A 5 12.73 -0.33 8.98
CA PRO A 5 13.14 -0.36 7.57
C PRO A 5 12.76 -1.67 6.87
N GLU A 6 12.80 -2.79 7.59
CA GLU A 6 12.46 -4.12 7.03
C GLU A 6 10.98 -4.23 6.65
N GLU A 7 10.09 -3.53 7.38
CA GLU A 7 8.65 -3.47 7.07
C GLU A 7 8.44 -2.77 5.71
N MET A 8 9.15 -1.65 5.48
CA MET A 8 9.07 -0.90 4.21
C MET A 8 9.68 -1.67 3.05
N THR A 9 10.80 -2.35 3.27
CA THR A 9 11.43 -3.21 2.25
C THR A 9 10.49 -4.35 1.85
N GLY A 10 9.81 -4.99 2.81
CA GLY A 10 8.83 -6.03 2.51
C GLY A 10 7.64 -5.52 1.69
N ILE A 11 7.14 -4.32 2.01
CA ILE A 11 6.06 -3.66 1.26
C ILE A 11 6.50 -3.35 -0.17
N ASN A 12 7.68 -2.74 -0.36
CA ASN A 12 8.19 -2.44 -1.70
C ASN A 12 8.38 -3.71 -2.52
N LYS A 13 8.90 -4.78 -1.90
CA LYS A 13 9.07 -6.06 -2.56
C LYS A 13 7.75 -6.71 -2.99
N ASP A 14 6.68 -6.56 -2.21
CA ASP A 14 5.35 -7.07 -2.61
C ASP A 14 4.74 -6.31 -3.79
N PHE A 15 5.09 -5.03 -3.96
CA PHE A 15 4.73 -4.29 -5.18
C PHE A 15 5.54 -4.71 -6.40
N GLU A 16 6.76 -5.21 -6.23
CA GLU A 16 7.62 -5.72 -7.31
C GLU A 16 7.28 -7.19 -7.64
N GLU A 17 6.99 -7.99 -6.62
CA GLU A 17 6.68 -9.42 -6.65
C GLU A 17 5.32 -9.65 -5.95
N PRO A 18 4.18 -9.46 -6.65
CA PRO A 18 2.85 -9.61 -6.04
C PRO A 18 2.67 -10.95 -5.32
N GLY A 19 2.36 -10.89 -4.03
CA GLY A 19 2.18 -12.06 -3.17
C GLY A 19 3.37 -12.41 -2.30
N HIS A 20 4.48 -11.67 -2.38
CA HIS A 20 5.64 -11.78 -1.49
C HIS A 20 5.28 -11.82 0.00
N LEU A 21 4.34 -10.97 0.43
CA LEU A 21 3.91 -10.87 1.83
C LEU A 21 2.79 -11.85 2.21
N ALA A 22 2.17 -12.55 1.26
CA ALA A 22 1.05 -13.44 1.57
C ALA A 22 1.42 -14.59 2.52
N PRO A 23 2.59 -15.25 2.41
CA PRO A 23 2.99 -16.32 3.34
C PRO A 23 3.34 -15.84 4.74
N THR A 24 3.94 -14.65 4.87
CA THR A 24 4.51 -14.14 6.13
C THR A 24 3.57 -13.16 6.86
N GLY A 25 2.71 -12.49 6.12
CA GLY A 25 1.86 -11.39 6.56
C GLY A 25 2.52 -10.02 6.43
N LEU A 26 1.69 -8.99 6.25
CA LEU A 26 2.13 -7.60 6.24
C LEU A 26 2.40 -7.14 7.68
N HIS A 27 3.63 -6.72 7.97
CA HIS A 27 4.01 -6.17 9.27
C HIS A 27 4.15 -4.66 9.16
N LEU A 28 3.52 -3.93 10.06
CA LEU A 28 3.66 -2.47 10.13
C LEU A 28 3.52 -1.97 11.57
N GLY A 29 4.55 -1.28 12.07
CA GLY A 29 4.55 -0.70 13.41
C GLY A 29 4.34 -1.75 14.51
N GLY A 30 4.85 -2.96 14.31
CA GLY A 30 4.71 -4.09 15.25
C GLY A 30 3.36 -4.83 15.19
N ALA A 31 2.44 -4.43 14.32
CA ALA A 31 1.20 -5.16 14.06
C ALA A 31 1.35 -6.05 12.83
N LYS A 32 0.85 -7.29 12.91
CA LYS A 32 0.72 -8.21 11.77
C LYS A 32 -0.70 -8.14 11.20
N TYR A 33 -0.79 -7.97 9.89
CA TYR A 33 -2.01 -8.00 9.11
C TYR A 33 -1.99 -9.20 8.16
N MET A 34 -3.12 -9.88 8.02
CA MET A 34 -3.32 -10.88 7.00
C MET A 34 -3.47 -10.18 5.65
N VAL A 35 -2.65 -10.54 4.67
CA VAL A 35 -2.76 -10.00 3.31
C VAL A 35 -4.06 -10.51 2.69
N ILE A 36 -4.85 -9.59 2.12
CA ILE A 36 -6.08 -9.89 1.39
C ILE A 36 -5.96 -9.38 -0.04
N GLN A 37 -6.95 -9.66 -0.88
CA GLN A 37 -6.93 -9.29 -2.29
C GLN A 37 -6.71 -7.79 -2.50
N GLY A 38 -5.55 -7.46 -3.08
CA GLY A 38 -5.16 -6.13 -3.54
C GLY A 38 -5.25 -5.99 -5.06
N GLU A 39 -4.47 -5.07 -5.59
CA GLU A 39 -4.23 -4.90 -7.03
C GLU A 39 -2.74 -5.11 -7.30
N PRO A 40 -2.34 -6.11 -8.11
CA PRO A 40 -0.94 -6.42 -8.35
C PRO A 40 -0.15 -5.19 -8.79
N GLY A 41 0.93 -4.87 -8.06
CA GLY A 41 1.80 -3.73 -8.34
C GLY A 41 1.24 -2.34 -8.00
N ALA A 42 -0.02 -2.23 -7.59
CA ALA A 42 -0.70 -0.95 -7.35
C ALA A 42 -1.24 -0.79 -5.92
N VAL A 43 -1.91 -1.82 -5.37
CA VAL A 43 -2.57 -1.74 -4.07
C VAL A 43 -2.31 -2.99 -3.24
N ILE A 44 -1.84 -2.82 -2.01
CA ILE A 44 -1.74 -3.88 -1.00
C ILE A 44 -2.82 -3.64 0.05
N ARG A 45 -3.52 -4.71 0.44
CA ARG A 45 -4.57 -4.64 1.46
C ARG A 45 -4.28 -5.66 2.56
N GLY A 46 -4.45 -5.24 3.81
CA GLY A 46 -4.25 -6.08 4.99
C GLY A 46 -5.43 -6.00 5.95
N LYS A 47 -5.72 -7.10 6.64
CA LYS A 47 -6.77 -7.19 7.66
C LYS A 47 -6.21 -7.63 9.01
N LYS A 48 -6.66 -7.01 10.09
CA LYS A 48 -6.35 -7.39 11.48
C LYS A 48 -7.59 -7.22 12.35
N GLY A 49 -8.25 -8.34 12.68
CA GLY A 49 -9.51 -8.30 13.41
C GLY A 49 -10.59 -7.54 12.62
N SER A 50 -11.21 -6.55 13.25
CA SER A 50 -12.19 -5.65 12.63
C SER A 50 -11.56 -4.48 11.86
N GLY A 51 -10.28 -4.19 12.08
CA GLY A 51 -9.54 -3.16 11.38
C GLY A 51 -8.67 -3.70 10.25
N GLY A 52 -7.90 -2.81 9.64
CA GLY A 52 -6.98 -3.17 8.57
C GLY A 52 -6.22 -1.99 8.00
N ILE A 53 -5.64 -2.23 6.83
CA ILE A 53 -4.78 -1.28 6.14
C ILE A 53 -4.95 -1.39 4.63
N THR A 54 -4.88 -0.24 3.95
CA THR A 54 -4.75 -0.12 2.51
C THR A 54 -3.49 0.66 2.20
N ILE A 55 -2.67 0.16 1.28
CA ILE A 55 -1.44 0.82 0.82
C ILE A 55 -1.53 0.99 -0.68
N LYS A 56 -1.53 2.23 -1.18
CA LYS A 56 -1.52 2.54 -2.61
C LYS A 56 -0.13 3.02 -3.01
N LYS A 57 0.46 2.38 -4.04
CA LYS A 57 1.71 2.80 -4.66
C LYS A 57 1.44 3.94 -5.63
N THR A 58 2.29 4.96 -5.57
CA THR A 58 2.41 6.02 -6.59
C THR A 58 3.79 5.90 -7.23
N GLY A 59 4.15 6.80 -8.15
CA GLY A 59 5.47 6.74 -8.80
C GLY A 59 6.64 7.06 -7.87
N GLN A 60 6.44 7.82 -6.78
CA GLN A 60 7.52 8.21 -5.86
C GLN A 60 7.16 8.08 -4.36
N ALA A 61 5.91 7.76 -4.02
CA ALA A 61 5.43 7.68 -2.65
C ALA A 61 4.49 6.48 -2.43
N LEU A 62 4.27 6.15 -1.16
CA LEU A 62 3.29 5.19 -0.72
C LEU A 62 2.23 5.90 0.13
N VAL A 63 0.95 5.70 -0.18
CA VAL A 63 -0.16 6.23 0.62
C VAL A 63 -0.68 5.12 1.53
N PHE A 64 -0.64 5.35 2.84
CA PHE A 64 -1.09 4.41 3.85
C PHE A 64 -2.41 4.88 4.48
N GLY A 65 -3.41 4.01 4.51
CA GLY A 65 -4.62 4.20 5.31
C GLY A 65 -4.81 3.05 6.27
N LEU A 66 -4.76 3.35 7.57
CA LEU A 66 -5.14 2.44 8.64
C LEU A 66 -6.61 2.71 9.01
N TYR A 67 -7.38 1.67 9.26
CA TYR A 67 -8.76 1.81 9.68
C TYR A 67 -9.11 0.83 10.81
N GLU A 68 -10.08 1.25 11.61
CA GLU A 68 -10.73 0.48 12.67
C GLU A 68 -12.24 0.73 12.58
N GLU A 69 -13.05 -0.04 13.31
CA GLU A 69 -14.50 0.19 13.38
C GLU A 69 -14.82 1.61 13.88
N PRO A 70 -15.84 2.28 13.30
CA PRO A 70 -16.84 1.75 12.37
C PRO A 70 -16.45 1.87 10.88
N VAL A 71 -15.21 2.23 10.56
CA VAL A 71 -14.77 2.39 9.17
C VAL A 71 -14.62 1.03 8.51
N THR A 72 -15.28 0.86 7.37
CA THR A 72 -15.23 -0.38 6.59
C THR A 72 -13.99 -0.42 5.68
N PRO A 73 -13.56 -1.63 5.26
CA PRO A 73 -12.44 -1.77 4.31
C PRO A 73 -12.66 -0.97 3.01
N GLY A 74 -13.89 -0.98 2.48
CA GLY A 74 -14.22 -0.26 1.25
C GLY A 74 -14.12 1.26 1.37
N GLN A 75 -14.46 1.81 2.54
CA GLN A 75 -14.28 3.25 2.80
C GLN A 75 -12.80 3.63 2.85
N CYS A 76 -11.96 2.82 3.49
CA CYS A 76 -10.52 3.07 3.51
C CYS A 76 -9.91 2.98 2.10
N ASN A 77 -10.26 1.93 1.35
CA ASN A 77 -9.83 1.77 -0.04
C ASN A 77 -10.13 3.00 -0.89
N MET A 78 -11.38 3.47 -0.86
CA MET A 78 -11.80 4.63 -1.62
C MET A 78 -10.96 5.87 -1.32
N VAL A 79 -10.66 6.15 -0.05
CA VAL A 79 -9.90 7.35 0.33
C VAL A 79 -8.43 7.23 -0.10
N VAL A 80 -7.80 6.09 0.21
CA VAL A 80 -6.37 5.87 -0.05
C VAL A 80 -6.08 5.80 -1.54
N GLU A 81 -6.90 5.08 -2.30
CA GLU A 81 -6.70 4.88 -3.73
C GLU A 81 -6.95 6.17 -4.51
N ARG A 82 -8.03 6.92 -4.20
CA ARG A 82 -8.28 8.22 -4.84
C ARG A 82 -7.18 9.24 -4.58
N LEU A 83 -6.64 9.27 -3.36
CA LEU A 83 -5.51 10.15 -3.06
C LEU A 83 -4.26 9.72 -3.84
N GLY A 84 -3.97 8.43 -3.91
CA GLY A 84 -2.82 7.94 -4.67
C GLY A 84 -2.96 8.19 -6.18
N ASP A 85 -4.16 7.99 -6.75
CA ASP A 85 -4.45 8.30 -8.16
C ASP A 85 -4.28 9.80 -8.43
N TYR A 86 -4.82 10.66 -7.56
CA TYR A 86 -4.60 12.11 -7.67
C TYR A 86 -3.11 12.49 -7.63
N LEU A 87 -2.33 11.89 -6.72
CA LEU A 87 -0.89 12.15 -6.63
C LEU A 87 -0.15 11.72 -7.90
N ILE A 88 -0.51 10.57 -8.47
CA ILE A 88 0.02 10.10 -9.76
C ILE A 88 -0.28 11.14 -10.84
N ASP A 89 -1.54 11.59 -10.95
CA ASP A 89 -1.97 12.58 -11.94
C ASP A 89 -1.25 13.93 -11.79
N GLN A 90 -0.87 14.32 -10.56
CA GLN A 90 -0.12 15.55 -10.29
C GLN A 90 1.39 15.46 -10.59
N GLY A 91 1.87 14.37 -11.20
CA GLY A 91 3.25 14.28 -11.63
C GLY A 91 4.18 13.51 -10.69
N LEU A 92 3.65 12.87 -9.64
CA LEU A 92 4.41 11.86 -8.87
C LEU A 92 4.49 10.55 -9.67
N PHE A 93 4.91 10.64 -10.93
CA PHE A 93 5.34 9.53 -11.76
C PHE A 93 6.76 9.13 -11.39
N ALA A 94 7.13 7.87 -11.61
CA ALA A 94 8.51 7.45 -11.44
C ALA A 94 9.39 8.22 -12.44
N LEU A 95 10.55 8.71 -12.01
CA LEU A 95 11.50 9.46 -12.86
C LEU A 95 11.85 8.71 -14.16
N HIS A 96 11.77 7.38 -14.15
CA HIS A 96 12.03 6.54 -15.32
C HIS A 96 11.00 6.70 -16.45
N SER A 97 9.78 7.15 -16.16
CA SER A 97 8.71 7.35 -17.15
C SER A 97 8.88 8.62 -17.98
N TRP A 98 9.60 9.63 -17.47
CA TRP A 98 9.87 10.89 -18.19
C TRP A 98 11.00 10.75 -19.21
N TYR A 99 12.02 9.92 -18.92
CA TYR A 99 13.16 9.73 -19.84
C TYR A 99 12.81 8.94 -21.11
N ASN A 100 11.81 8.07 -21.06
CA ASN A 100 11.43 7.23 -22.21
C ASN A 100 10.33 7.84 -23.08
N ASN A 101 9.94 9.10 -22.83
CA ASN A 101 8.91 9.83 -23.59
C ASN A 101 9.50 10.97 -24.45
N GLU A 102 10.81 10.95 -24.70
CA GLU A 102 11.51 11.71 -25.76
C GLU A 102 12.26 10.75 -26.70
#